data_AF-A0A2J6TJG4-F1
#
_entry.id   AF-A0A2J6TJG4-F1
#
_cell.length_a   1.000
_cell.length_b   1.000
_cell.length_c   1.000
_cell.angle_alpha   90.00
_cell.angle_beta   90.00
_cell.angle_gamma   90.00
#
_symmetry.space_group_name_H-M   'P 1'
#
loop_
_entity.id
_entity.type
_entity.pdbx_description
1 polymer ?
#
loop_
_entity_poly.entity_id
_entity_poly.type
_entity_poly.pdbx_seq_one_letter_code
_entity_poly.pdbx_strand_id
1 'polypeptide(L)'
;MAKRTIYTRAYSKSSAGQLVSAKALRGDPLSPTDLLDEFRKHADRYNREPTALVSVSDRIVDTVKRAFDKRYGNGESPADTWVAFIEIPSIIHENPGRVHASRRLAEECELPEPNLFNHEMVFEWAIPEKYVLHKISLQTLMDRGLQWEHLTPKWPRASTFIDKRITMLYREGPPAYQALNLLYWCIQAHEHRTQAPTSLPN
;
A
#
# COMPACT_ATOMS: atom_id res chain seq x y z
N MET A 1 9.60 22.30 5.03
CA MET A 1 9.67 20.87 5.44
C MET A 1 9.56 20.01 4.19
N ALA A 2 10.45 19.05 3.98
CA ALA A 2 10.36 18.13 2.85
C ALA A 2 9.08 17.29 2.94
N LYS A 3 8.39 17.07 1.81
CA LYS A 3 7.18 16.24 1.75
C LYS A 3 7.58 14.79 2.04
N ARG A 4 7.24 14.30 3.23
CA ARG A 4 7.28 12.87 3.56
C ARG A 4 6.11 12.17 2.86
N THR A 5 6.40 11.09 2.17
CA THR A 5 5.39 10.23 1.54
C THR A 5 5.41 8.89 2.25
N ILE A 6 4.24 8.46 2.73
CA ILE A 6 4.07 7.16 3.37
C ILE A 6 3.54 6.19 2.32
N TYR A 7 4.24 5.08 2.18
CA TYR A 7 3.82 3.95 1.39
C TYR A 7 3.32 2.83 2.30
N THR A 8 2.56 1.92 1.71
CA THR A 8 1.92 0.82 2.40
C THR A 8 2.04 -0.47 1.61
N ARG A 9 2.13 -1.60 2.30
CA ARG A 9 2.14 -2.93 1.69
C ARG A 9 1.31 -3.90 2.51
N ALA A 10 0.48 -4.69 1.84
CA ALA A 10 -0.25 -5.79 2.45
C ALA A 10 0.44 -7.11 2.12
N TYR A 11 0.69 -7.94 3.13
CA TYR A 11 1.24 -9.28 2.97
C TYR A 11 0.74 -10.19 4.08
N SER A 12 0.93 -11.49 3.91
CA SER A 12 0.62 -12.51 4.90
C SER A 12 1.77 -13.49 5.03
N LYS A 13 1.69 -14.41 6.01
CA LYS A 13 2.66 -15.50 6.13
C LYS A 13 2.80 -16.34 4.85
N SER A 14 1.70 -16.58 4.12
CA SER A 14 1.69 -17.35 2.86
C SER A 14 2.12 -16.52 1.65
N SER A 15 2.28 -15.21 1.78
CA SER A 15 2.71 -14.36 0.67
C SER A 15 4.16 -14.61 0.32
N ALA A 16 4.42 -14.85 -0.96
CA ALA A 16 5.78 -14.87 -1.50
C ALA A 16 6.48 -13.55 -1.15
N GLY A 17 7.49 -13.65 -0.29
CA GLY A 17 8.43 -12.58 -0.04
C GLY A 17 7.92 -11.36 0.74
N GLN A 18 7.01 -11.55 1.70
CA GLN A 18 6.59 -10.59 2.73
C GLN A 18 7.15 -9.16 2.58
N LEU A 19 8.32 -8.87 3.18
CA LEU A 19 9.10 -7.64 2.97
C LEU A 19 10.42 -7.87 2.20
N VAL A 20 10.71 -9.11 1.84
CA VAL A 20 11.95 -9.54 1.19
C VAL A 20 11.55 -10.40 0.00
N SER A 21 11.99 -10.09 -1.20
CA SER A 21 11.75 -10.87 -2.41
C SER A 21 11.88 -12.38 -2.18
N ALA A 22 10.93 -13.14 -2.72
CA ALA A 22 10.96 -14.60 -2.69
C ALA A 22 12.08 -15.21 -3.57
N LYS A 23 12.81 -14.39 -4.34
CA LYS A 23 14.00 -14.81 -5.12
C LYS A 23 15.29 -14.89 -4.27
N ALA A 24 15.16 -14.64 -2.96
CA ALA A 24 16.24 -14.52 -1.96
C ALA A 24 17.12 -13.27 -2.16
N LEU A 25 17.63 -12.72 -1.05
CA LEU A 25 18.46 -11.52 -1.05
C LEU A 25 19.82 -11.84 -1.67
N ARG A 26 20.12 -11.27 -2.85
CA ARG A 26 21.45 -11.38 -3.48
C ARG A 26 22.40 -10.22 -3.13
N GLY A 27 21.93 -9.22 -2.39
CA GLY A 27 22.76 -8.13 -1.83
C GLY A 27 23.19 -7.05 -2.83
N ASP A 28 23.48 -7.44 -4.08
CA ASP A 28 23.93 -6.57 -5.15
C ASP A 28 22.75 -5.87 -5.87
N PRO A 29 22.87 -4.57 -6.24
CA PRO A 29 21.88 -3.90 -7.08
C PRO A 29 21.69 -4.62 -8.42
N LEU A 30 20.47 -4.61 -8.94
CA LEU A 30 20.19 -5.11 -10.28
C LEU A 30 20.89 -4.22 -11.32
N SER A 31 21.38 -4.83 -12.40
CA SER A 31 21.76 -4.05 -13.58
C SER A 31 20.51 -3.39 -14.18
N PRO A 32 20.63 -2.26 -14.92
CA PRO A 32 19.46 -1.63 -15.55
C PRO A 32 18.64 -2.59 -16.42
N THR A 33 19.31 -3.49 -17.15
CA THR A 33 18.64 -4.50 -17.97
C THR A 33 17.90 -5.54 -17.12
N ASP A 34 18.54 -6.06 -16.08
CA ASP A 34 17.90 -7.02 -15.17
C ASP A 34 16.71 -6.40 -14.44
N LEU A 35 16.80 -5.12 -14.06
CA LEU A 35 15.71 -4.39 -13.41
C LEU A 35 14.48 -4.32 -14.31
N LEU A 36 14.65 -4.00 -15.60
CA LEU A 36 13.54 -3.96 -16.56
C LEU A 36 12.95 -5.35 -16.80
N ASP A 37 13.78 -6.38 -16.88
CA ASP A 37 13.30 -7.76 -17.07
C ASP A 37 12.53 -8.29 -15.84
N GLU A 38 13.01 -7.99 -14.64
CA GLU A 38 12.28 -8.26 -13.39
C GLU A 38 10.97 -7.46 -13.34
N PHE A 39 10.98 -6.21 -13.80
CA PHE A 39 9.80 -5.37 -13.82
C PHE A 39 8.74 -5.86 -14.82
N ARG A 40 9.12 -6.32 -16.01
CA ARG A 40 8.18 -6.93 -16.98
C ARG A 40 7.45 -8.13 -16.39
N LYS A 41 8.18 -9.00 -15.67
CA LYS A 41 7.59 -10.15 -14.96
C LYS A 41 6.72 -9.72 -13.79
N HIS A 42 7.10 -8.64 -13.10
CA HIS A 42 6.32 -8.07 -12.00
C HIS A 42 5.01 -7.45 -12.48
N ALA A 43 5.03 -6.79 -13.64
CA ALA A 43 3.86 -6.17 -14.26
C ALA A 43 2.85 -7.19 -14.82
N ASP A 44 3.30 -8.40 -15.17
CA ASP A 44 2.41 -9.47 -15.61
C ASP A 44 1.62 -10.07 -14.43
N ARG A 45 0.32 -9.75 -14.38
CA ARG A 45 -0.62 -10.26 -13.38
C ARG A 45 -0.77 -11.80 -13.35
N TYR A 46 -0.36 -12.49 -14.40
CA TYR A 46 -0.44 -13.96 -14.50
C TYR A 46 0.87 -14.64 -14.17
N ASN A 47 1.95 -13.88 -14.01
CA ASN A 47 3.24 -14.42 -13.64
C ASN A 47 3.17 -15.09 -12.25
N ARG A 48 3.70 -16.32 -12.19
CA ARG A 48 3.80 -17.12 -10.96
C ARG A 48 5.24 -17.24 -10.45
N GLU A 49 6.20 -16.75 -11.22
CA GLU A 49 7.62 -16.74 -10.84
C GLU A 49 7.91 -15.58 -9.88
N PRO A 50 8.56 -15.83 -8.74
CA PRO A 50 9.06 -14.78 -7.87
C PRO A 50 10.00 -13.81 -8.61
N THR A 51 9.75 -12.51 -8.47
CA THR A 51 10.63 -11.46 -8.96
C THR A 51 11.56 -10.97 -7.86
N ALA A 52 12.63 -10.28 -8.24
CA ALA A 52 13.51 -9.56 -7.32
C ALA A 52 12.86 -8.30 -6.73
N LEU A 53 11.61 -7.97 -7.07
CA LEU A 53 10.97 -6.72 -6.73
C LEU A 53 9.95 -6.86 -5.59
N VAL A 54 9.90 -5.86 -4.71
CA VAL A 54 8.94 -5.79 -3.61
C VAL A 54 8.15 -4.48 -3.72
N SER A 55 6.86 -4.58 -4.06
CA SER A 55 6.01 -3.42 -4.31
C SER A 55 5.42 -2.80 -3.04
N VAL A 56 5.30 -1.47 -3.06
CA VAL A 56 4.61 -0.67 -2.06
C VAL A 56 3.73 0.36 -2.75
N SER A 57 2.67 0.82 -2.08
CA SER A 57 1.74 1.79 -2.65
C SER A 57 1.41 2.94 -1.71
N ASP A 58 1.29 4.15 -2.26
CA ASP A 58 0.85 5.33 -1.51
C ASP A 58 -0.68 5.40 -1.34
N ARG A 59 -1.44 4.49 -1.96
CA ARG A 59 -2.90 4.36 -1.80
C ARG A 59 -3.24 3.36 -0.71
N ILE A 60 -3.34 3.85 0.52
CA ILE A 60 -3.64 3.03 1.69
C ILE A 60 -4.96 2.26 1.56
N VAL A 61 -6.00 2.87 0.97
CA VAL A 61 -7.30 2.22 0.76
C VAL A 61 -7.15 0.95 -0.09
N ASP A 62 -6.37 1.03 -1.17
CA ASP A 62 -6.10 -0.10 -2.05
C ASP A 62 -5.28 -1.18 -1.32
N THR A 63 -4.31 -0.79 -0.50
CA THR A 63 -3.52 -1.73 0.30
C THR A 63 -4.36 -2.46 1.34
N VAL A 64 -5.21 -1.75 2.08
CA VAL A 64 -6.13 -2.37 3.04
C VAL A 64 -7.12 -3.28 2.33
N LYS A 65 -7.64 -2.85 1.17
CA LYS A 65 -8.49 -3.70 0.34
C LYS A 65 -7.79 -5.02 -0.03
N ARG A 66 -6.54 -4.95 -0.50
CA ARG A 66 -5.72 -6.15 -0.77
C ARG A 66 -5.55 -7.04 0.46
N ALA A 67 -5.42 -6.47 1.66
CA ALA A 67 -5.36 -7.25 2.90
C ALA A 67 -6.66 -8.01 3.15
N PHE A 68 -7.83 -7.40 2.91
CA PHE A 68 -9.10 -8.11 2.99
C PHE A 68 -9.32 -9.11 1.86
N ASP A 69 -8.87 -8.82 0.63
CA ASP A 69 -8.91 -9.77 -0.50
C ASP A 69 -8.16 -11.06 -0.15
N LYS A 70 -7.05 -10.97 0.58
CA LYS A 70 -6.31 -12.13 1.09
C LYS A 70 -7.16 -12.99 2.03
N ARG A 71 -7.92 -12.37 2.93
CA ARG A 71 -8.83 -13.08 3.83
C ARG A 71 -9.98 -13.75 3.05
N TYR A 72 -10.72 -12.97 2.26
CA TYR A 72 -11.97 -13.44 1.66
C TYR A 72 -11.80 -14.19 0.34
N GLY A 73 -10.77 -13.85 -0.44
CA GLY A 73 -10.44 -14.51 -1.70
C GLY A 73 -9.54 -15.73 -1.54
N ASN A 74 -8.57 -15.68 -0.61
CA ASN A 74 -7.57 -16.74 -0.45
C ASN A 74 -7.72 -17.55 0.86
N GLY A 75 -8.66 -17.19 1.73
CA GLY A 75 -8.84 -17.84 3.03
C GLY A 75 -7.72 -17.58 4.04
N GLU A 76 -6.92 -16.53 3.84
CA GLU A 76 -5.77 -16.23 4.69
C GLU A 76 -6.22 -15.71 6.08
N SER A 77 -5.53 -16.13 7.14
CA SER A 77 -5.81 -15.71 8.51
C SER A 77 -5.65 -14.19 8.67
N PRO A 78 -6.65 -13.47 9.21
CA PRO A 78 -6.55 -12.03 9.48
C PRO A 78 -5.46 -11.69 10.49
N ALA A 79 -5.18 -12.58 11.44
CA ALA A 79 -4.11 -12.40 12.43
C ALA A 79 -2.71 -12.54 11.80
N ASP A 80 -2.62 -13.27 10.69
CA ASP A 80 -1.37 -13.49 9.94
C ASP A 80 -1.26 -12.61 8.70
N THR A 81 -2.23 -11.73 8.46
CA THR A 81 -2.23 -10.73 7.38
C THR A 81 -1.88 -9.38 7.95
N TRP A 82 -0.92 -8.69 7.35
CA TRP A 82 -0.30 -7.47 7.85
C TRP A 82 -0.37 -6.35 6.82
N VAL A 83 -0.57 -5.13 7.31
CA VAL A 83 -0.34 -3.88 6.58
C VAL A 83 0.88 -3.20 7.19
N ALA A 84 1.95 -3.07 6.39
CA ALA A 84 3.15 -2.33 6.76
C ALA A 84 3.06 -0.88 6.26
N PHE A 85 3.50 0.06 7.09
CA PHE A 85 3.67 1.48 6.78
C PHE A 85 5.15 1.77 6.61
N ILE A 86 5.50 2.41 5.49
CA ILE A 86 6.86 2.51 5.00
C ILE A 86 7.15 3.96 4.64
N GLU A 87 8.17 4.55 5.25
CA GLU A 87 8.64 5.90 4.94
C GLU A 87 9.90 5.81 4.10
N ILE A 88 9.84 6.39 2.90
CA ILE A 88 10.98 6.47 1.99
C ILE A 88 11.61 7.85 2.15
N PRO A 89 12.89 7.95 2.59
CA PRO A 89 13.53 9.25 2.79
C PRO A 89 13.54 10.07 1.50
N SER A 90 13.19 11.35 1.59
CA SER A 90 13.20 12.26 0.43
C SER A 90 14.60 12.50 -0.14
N ILE A 91 15.64 12.20 0.63
CA ILE A 91 17.03 12.28 0.20
C ILE A 91 17.65 10.90 0.35
N ILE A 92 17.73 10.17 -0.76
CA ILE A 92 18.31 8.83 -0.79
C ILE A 92 19.84 8.97 -0.90
N HIS A 93 20.48 9.44 0.17
CA HIS A 93 21.94 9.52 0.23
C HIS A 93 22.61 8.14 0.32
N GLU A 94 21.87 7.10 0.73
CA GLU A 94 22.47 5.80 1.09
C GLU A 94 22.26 4.66 0.08
N ASN A 95 21.47 4.83 -0.98
CA ASN A 95 21.41 3.92 -2.15
C ASN A 95 20.31 4.38 -3.13
N PRO A 96 20.56 5.38 -3.99
CA PRO A 96 19.54 5.92 -4.90
C PRO A 96 18.98 4.89 -5.88
N GLY A 97 19.67 3.76 -6.09
CA GLY A 97 19.32 2.76 -7.10
C GLY A 97 18.49 1.57 -6.62
N ARG A 98 17.96 1.53 -5.39
CA ARG A 98 17.23 0.33 -4.88
C ARG A 98 15.74 0.50 -4.72
N VAL A 99 15.22 1.68 -5.08
CA VAL A 99 13.79 1.95 -5.06
C VAL A 99 13.44 2.76 -6.29
N HIS A 100 12.40 2.31 -7.00
CA HIS A 100 12.08 2.83 -8.32
C HIS A 100 10.61 3.18 -8.42
N ALA A 101 10.31 4.24 -9.15
CA ALA A 101 8.93 4.56 -9.51
C ALA A 101 8.47 3.59 -10.59
N SER A 102 7.48 2.76 -10.28
CA SER A 102 7.02 1.68 -11.18
C SER A 102 6.47 2.24 -12.49
N ARG A 103 5.85 3.43 -12.46
CA ARG A 103 5.44 4.15 -13.66
C ARG A 103 6.60 4.42 -14.62
N ARG A 104 7.77 4.83 -14.13
CA ARG A 104 8.94 5.08 -14.98
C ARG A 104 9.46 3.79 -15.60
N LEU A 105 9.55 2.71 -14.81
CA LEU A 105 9.92 1.40 -15.32
C LEU A 105 8.92 0.88 -16.36
N ALA A 106 7.63 1.14 -16.19
CA ALA A 106 6.59 0.80 -17.16
C ALA A 106 6.72 1.59 -18.47
N GLU A 107 7.07 2.86 -18.40
CA GLU A 107 7.38 3.69 -19.57
C GLU A 107 8.63 3.16 -20.29
N GLU A 108 9.71 2.84 -19.57
CA GLU A 108 10.95 2.26 -20.12
C GLU A 108 10.75 0.85 -20.69
N CYS A 109 9.80 0.09 -20.14
CA CYS A 109 9.39 -1.22 -20.68
C CYS A 109 8.41 -1.13 -21.85
N GLU A 110 7.98 0.08 -22.24
CA GLU A 110 6.98 0.33 -23.29
C GLU A 110 5.64 -0.40 -23.05
N LEU A 111 5.21 -0.50 -21.78
CA LEU A 111 3.93 -1.14 -21.45
C LEU A 111 2.75 -0.31 -21.97
N PRO A 112 1.63 -0.93 -22.41
CA PRO A 112 0.50 -0.21 -22.99
C PRO A 112 -0.16 0.83 -22.07
N GLU A 113 -0.17 0.59 -20.75
CA GLU A 113 -0.83 1.45 -19.76
C GLU A 113 0.07 1.78 -18.55
N PRO A 114 1.14 2.58 -18.71
CA PRO A 114 2.08 2.88 -17.62
C PRO A 114 1.44 3.60 -16.42
N ASN A 115 0.33 4.30 -16.67
CA ASN A 115 -0.43 5.03 -15.65
C ASN A 115 -1.06 4.12 -14.58
N LEU A 116 -1.19 2.81 -14.84
CA LEU A 116 -1.65 1.85 -13.82
C LEU A 116 -0.67 1.77 -12.63
N PHE A 117 0.59 2.13 -12.85
CA PHE A 117 1.69 2.05 -11.88
C PHE A 117 1.99 3.38 -11.16
N ASN A 118 1.13 4.40 -11.31
CA ASN A 118 1.33 5.76 -10.77
C ASN A 118 1.50 5.81 -9.24
N HIS A 119 0.90 4.85 -8.55
CA HIS A 119 0.82 4.79 -7.10
C HIS A 119 1.75 3.74 -6.50
N GLU A 120 2.67 3.21 -7.29
CA GLU A 120 3.51 2.07 -6.92
C GLU A 120 4.99 2.44 -6.98
N MET A 121 5.70 2.13 -5.90
CA MET A 121 7.16 2.06 -5.89
C MET A 121 7.57 0.60 -5.72
N VAL A 122 8.66 0.20 -6.36
CA VAL A 122 9.24 -1.13 -6.19
C VAL A 122 10.63 -1.03 -5.57
N PHE A 123 10.88 -1.86 -4.57
CA PHE A 123 12.20 -2.06 -3.98
C PHE A 123 12.88 -3.25 -4.61
N GLU A 124 14.19 -3.15 -4.84
CA GLU A 124 15.01 -4.31 -5.16
C GLU A 124 15.28 -5.15 -3.92
N TRP A 125 15.08 -6.46 -4.04
CA TRP A 125 15.35 -7.53 -3.08
C TRP A 125 14.62 -7.47 -1.74
N ALA A 126 14.49 -6.32 -1.10
CA ALA A 126 13.83 -6.16 0.18
C ALA A 126 13.48 -4.69 0.46
N ILE A 127 12.45 -4.49 1.26
CA ILE A 127 12.20 -3.22 1.94
C ILE A 127 13.10 -3.19 3.18
N PRO A 128 14.06 -2.26 3.28
CA PRO A 128 14.90 -2.14 4.46
C PRO A 128 14.07 -1.90 5.73
N GLU A 129 14.36 -2.62 6.81
CA GLU A 129 13.62 -2.50 8.07
C GLU A 129 13.62 -1.07 8.62
N LYS A 130 14.70 -0.31 8.40
CA LYS A 130 14.80 1.11 8.76
C LYS A 130 13.74 2.01 8.12
N TYR A 131 13.12 1.57 7.02
CA TYR A 131 12.04 2.30 6.36
C TYR A 131 10.66 1.86 6.86
N VAL A 132 10.56 0.75 7.60
CA VAL A 132 9.28 0.26 8.13
C VAL A 132 8.97 0.99 9.43
N LEU A 133 7.99 1.88 9.39
CA LEU A 133 7.54 2.60 10.58
C LEU A 133 6.73 1.68 11.51
N HIS A 134 5.75 0.98 10.95
CA HIS A 134 4.81 0.16 11.72
C HIS A 134 4.27 -1.00 10.88
N LYS A 135 3.83 -2.05 11.58
CA LYS A 135 3.09 -3.19 11.02
C LYS A 135 1.85 -3.42 11.86
N ILE A 136 0.71 -3.58 11.21
CA ILE A 136 -0.58 -3.76 11.91
C ILE A 136 -1.30 -4.92 11.25
N SER A 137 -1.80 -5.86 12.07
CA SER A 137 -2.53 -7.02 11.55
C SER A 137 -3.91 -6.62 11.05
N LEU A 138 -4.44 -7.34 10.07
CA LEU A 138 -5.81 -7.16 9.60
C LEU A 138 -6.80 -7.41 10.74
N GLN A 139 -6.53 -8.39 11.61
CA GLN A 139 -7.35 -8.65 12.80
C GLN A 139 -7.49 -7.39 13.67
N THR A 140 -6.38 -6.70 13.96
CA THR A 140 -6.40 -5.45 14.75
C THR A 140 -7.22 -4.35 14.07
N LEU A 141 -7.20 -4.26 12.74
CA LEU A 141 -8.04 -3.30 12.01
C LEU A 141 -9.52 -3.63 12.17
N MET A 142 -9.87 -4.92 12.11
CA MET A 142 -11.23 -5.40 12.26
C MET A 142 -11.77 -5.27 13.68
N ASP A 143 -10.94 -5.55 14.69
CA ASP A 143 -11.27 -5.36 16.10
C ASP A 143 -11.56 -3.88 16.41
N ARG A 144 -10.97 -2.97 15.61
CA ARG A 144 -11.24 -1.52 15.64
C ARG A 144 -12.39 -1.10 14.73
N GLY A 145 -13.17 -2.04 14.21
CA GLY A 145 -14.39 -1.77 13.44
C GLY A 145 -14.18 -1.49 11.95
N LEU A 146 -12.98 -1.70 11.38
CA LEU A 146 -12.80 -1.66 9.94
C LEU A 146 -13.36 -2.94 9.31
N GLN A 147 -14.35 -2.81 8.43
CA GLN A 147 -14.99 -3.94 7.74
C GLN A 147 -14.78 -3.85 6.23
N TRP A 148 -14.97 -4.99 5.54
CA TRP A 148 -14.78 -5.10 4.09
C TRP A 148 -15.72 -4.21 3.30
N GLU A 149 -16.96 -4.06 3.78
CA GLU A 149 -18.04 -3.31 3.15
C GLU A 149 -17.65 -1.84 2.96
N HIS A 150 -16.85 -1.29 3.89
CA HIS A 150 -16.33 0.08 3.82
C HIS A 150 -15.38 0.32 2.63
N LEU A 151 -14.91 -0.75 1.97
CA LEU A 151 -13.93 -0.72 0.88
C LEU A 151 -14.53 -1.14 -0.47
N THR A 152 -15.84 -1.42 -0.52
CA THR A 152 -16.53 -1.85 -1.75
C THR A 152 -17.06 -0.67 -2.58
N PRO A 153 -17.29 -0.83 -3.91
CA PRO A 153 -17.66 0.25 -4.82
C PRO A 153 -19.01 0.93 -4.54
N LYS A 154 -19.84 0.40 -3.63
CA LYS A 154 -21.04 1.09 -3.13
C LYS A 154 -20.72 2.40 -2.39
N TRP A 155 -19.44 2.74 -2.27
CA TRP A 155 -18.94 3.95 -1.66
C TRP A 155 -18.24 4.87 -2.68
N PRO A 156 -18.95 5.72 -3.44
CA PRO A 156 -18.37 6.42 -4.59
C PRO A 156 -17.57 7.68 -4.24
N ARG A 157 -17.43 8.04 -2.95
CA ARG A 157 -16.86 9.36 -2.54
C ARG A 157 -15.82 9.37 -1.42
N ALA A 158 -15.46 8.24 -0.78
CA ALA A 158 -14.40 8.24 0.25
C ALA A 158 -13.00 7.96 -0.26
N SER A 159 -12.78 7.28 -1.39
CA SER A 159 -11.40 6.94 -1.80
C SER A 159 -10.51 8.20 -1.87
N THR A 160 -11.02 9.29 -2.45
CA THR A 160 -10.33 10.59 -2.49
C THR A 160 -10.34 11.35 -1.16
N PHE A 161 -11.34 11.18 -0.29
CA PHE A 161 -11.42 11.87 1.00
C PHE A 161 -10.51 11.23 2.06
N ILE A 162 -10.50 9.89 2.12
CA ILE A 162 -9.66 9.08 3.00
C ILE A 162 -8.20 9.19 2.57
N ASP A 163 -7.88 9.05 1.27
CA ASP A 163 -6.50 9.21 0.79
C ASP A 163 -5.97 10.62 1.07
N LYS A 164 -6.78 11.68 0.84
CA LYS A 164 -6.38 13.07 1.14
C LYS A 164 -6.18 13.32 2.63
N ARG A 165 -7.08 12.85 3.51
CA ARG A 165 -6.95 13.09 4.96
C ARG A 165 -5.82 12.28 5.59
N ILE A 166 -5.66 11.01 5.24
CA ILE A 166 -4.56 10.20 5.77
C ILE A 166 -3.21 10.78 5.33
N THR A 167 -3.09 11.18 4.05
CA THR A 167 -1.88 11.83 3.52
C THR A 167 -1.61 13.21 4.15
N MET A 168 -2.66 14.00 4.39
CA MET A 168 -2.55 15.33 5.01
C MET A 168 -2.11 15.23 6.48
N LEU A 169 -2.56 14.20 7.20
CA LEU A 169 -2.27 14.06 8.61
C LEU A 169 -0.88 13.51 8.86
N TYR A 170 -0.38 12.55 8.08
CA TYR A 170 1.02 12.12 8.19
C TYR A 170 2.04 13.23 7.88
N ARG A 171 1.65 14.27 7.11
CA ARG A 171 2.45 15.49 6.92
C ARG A 171 2.50 16.40 8.16
N GLU A 172 1.49 16.33 9.02
CA GLU A 172 1.36 17.18 10.22
C GLU A 172 1.78 16.47 11.53
N GLY A 173 2.38 15.27 11.43
CA GLY A 173 3.14 14.67 12.53
C GLY A 173 2.40 13.97 13.68
N PRO A 174 1.20 13.38 13.52
CA PRO A 174 0.69 12.47 14.53
C PRO A 174 1.29 11.06 14.38
N PRO A 175 1.45 10.29 15.47
CA PRO A 175 1.87 8.89 15.42
C PRO A 175 0.90 8.04 14.58
N ALA A 176 1.39 6.99 13.92
CA ALA A 176 0.60 6.13 13.02
C ALA A 176 -0.69 5.54 13.64
N TYR A 177 -0.75 5.42 14.97
CA TYR A 177 -1.97 5.05 15.70
C TYR A 177 -3.12 6.04 15.49
N GLN A 178 -2.84 7.34 15.32
CA GLN A 178 -3.86 8.35 15.06
C GLN A 178 -4.39 8.28 13.63
N ALA A 179 -3.56 7.93 12.65
CA ALA A 179 -3.99 7.77 11.26
C ALA A 179 -5.03 6.66 11.08
N LEU A 180 -4.98 5.61 11.92
CA LEU A 180 -5.96 4.54 11.95
C LEU A 180 -7.24 4.89 12.69
N ASN A 181 -7.12 5.58 13.84
CA ASN A 181 -8.27 6.16 14.50
C ASN A 181 -8.98 7.17 13.59
N LEU A 182 -8.25 7.84 12.69
CA LEU A 182 -8.79 8.76 11.68
C LEU A 182 -9.30 8.09 10.41
N LEU A 183 -8.72 6.97 9.95
CA LEU A 183 -9.36 6.13 8.92
C LEU A 183 -10.73 5.69 9.44
N TYR A 184 -10.78 5.22 10.69
CA TYR A 184 -12.00 4.88 11.40
C TYR A 184 -12.94 6.09 11.57
N TRP A 185 -12.44 7.25 12.02
CA TRP A 185 -13.25 8.47 12.14
C TRP A 185 -13.76 8.99 10.80
N CYS A 186 -13.01 8.85 9.71
CA CYS A 186 -13.44 9.25 8.37
C CYS A 186 -14.53 8.31 7.83
N ILE A 187 -14.49 7.03 8.19
CA ILE A 187 -15.54 6.06 7.88
C ILE A 187 -16.81 6.40 8.70
N GLN A 188 -16.68 6.58 10.02
CA GLN A 188 -17.80 6.91 10.94
C GLN A 188 -18.45 8.28 10.66
N ALA A 189 -17.67 9.32 10.39
CA ALA A 189 -18.19 10.67 10.11
C ALA A 189 -18.95 10.77 8.78
N HIS A 190 -18.73 9.84 7.85
CA HIS A 190 -19.52 9.75 6.62
C HIS A 190 -20.88 9.10 6.87
N GLU A 191 -20.93 8.02 7.66
CA GLU A 191 -22.17 7.32 8.03
C GLU A 191 -23.17 8.27 8.70
N HIS A 192 -22.71 9.13 9.62
CA HIS A 192 -23.54 10.14 10.27
C HIS A 192 -24.05 11.25 9.33
N ARG A 193 -23.33 11.57 8.23
CA ARG A 193 -23.82 12.53 7.23
C ARG A 193 -24.84 11.92 6.28
N THR A 194 -24.76 10.62 6.03
CA THR A 194 -25.73 9.89 5.17
C THR A 194 -26.98 9.45 5.90
N GLN A 195 -26.99 9.46 7.24
CA GLN A 195 -28.15 9.13 8.09
C GLN A 195 -28.91 10.36 8.62
N ALA A 196 -28.56 11.59 8.21
CA ALA A 196 -29.33 12.76 8.57
C ALA A 196 -30.76 12.64 7.99
N PRO A 197 -31.82 12.65 8.82
CA PRO A 197 -33.18 12.53 8.31
C PRO A 197 -33.51 13.74 7.43
N THR A 198 -33.89 13.47 6.18
CA THR A 198 -34.66 14.40 5.36
C THR A 198 -36.05 14.54 5.96
N SER A 199 -36.15 15.24 7.09
CA SER A 199 -37.40 15.86 7.52
C SER A 199 -37.20 17.36 7.43
N LEU A 200 -37.61 17.93 6.30
CA LEU A 200 -37.90 19.35 6.21
C LEU A 200 -39.07 19.65 7.18
N PRO A 201 -38.99 20.69 8.01
CA PRO A 201 -40.18 21.22 8.65
C PRO A 201 -41.07 21.85 7.57
N ASN A 202 -42.37 21.54 7.66
CA ASN A 202 -43.44 22.17 6.87
C ASN A 202 -43.46 23.69 7.04
#